data_AF-A0A7C3LEW8-F1
#
_entry.id   AF-A0A7C3LEW8-F1
#
_cell.length_a   1.000
_cell.length_b   1.000
_cell.length_c   1.000
_cell.angle_alpha   90.00
_cell.angle_beta   90.00
_cell.angle_gamma   90.00
#
_symmetry.space_group_name_H-M   'P 1'
#
loop_
_entity.id
_entity.type
_entity.pdbx_description
1 polymer ?
#
loop_
_entity_poly.entity_id
_entity_poly.type
_entity_poly.pdbx_seq_one_letter_code
_entity_poly.pdbx_strand_id
1 'polypeptide(L)'
;SGNVLEWTRSHYKGYPYVPDDGRKDLTAGDNVPRVLRGGSFVFGAAAARCPRRFRSGPIFRINDVGFRVAAAPCLPLPSAPSGL
;
A
#
# COMPACT_ATOMS: atom_id res chain seq x y z
N SER A 1 -0.83 1.19 -16.05
CA SER A 1 -1.15 0.24 -14.97
C SER A 1 -2.47 -0.42 -15.27
N GLY A 2 -2.73 -1.63 -14.78
CA GLY A 2 -3.96 -2.35 -15.08
C GLY A 2 -3.70 -3.82 -15.34
N ASN A 3 -4.00 -4.63 -14.33
CA ASN A 3 -4.23 -6.07 -14.43
C ASN A 3 -5.00 -6.44 -13.17
N VAL A 4 -4.40 -6.19 -12.01
CA VAL A 4 -5.04 -6.37 -10.70
C VAL A 4 -4.83 -5.16 -9.81
N LEU A 5 -5.80 -4.90 -8.94
CA LEU A 5 -5.65 -3.99 -7.82
C LEU A 5 -4.64 -4.55 -6.83
N GLU A 6 -3.60 -3.79 -6.50
CA GLU A 6 -2.51 -4.22 -5.64
C GLU A 6 -2.74 -3.78 -4.20
N TRP A 7 -2.72 -4.73 -3.26
CA TRP A 7 -2.74 -4.44 -1.82
C TRP A 7 -1.56 -3.57 -1.40
N THR A 8 -1.83 -2.59 -0.54
CA THR A 8 -0.80 -1.82 0.14
C THR A 8 -0.91 -2.00 1.65
N ARG A 9 0.22 -1.78 2.34
CA ARG A 9 0.29 -1.82 3.80
C ARG A 9 -0.48 -0.69 4.51
N SER A 10 -0.99 0.29 3.75
CA SER A 10 -1.61 1.49 4.33
C SER A 10 -3.11 1.30 4.58
N HIS A 11 -3.58 1.77 5.73
CA HIS A 11 -5.01 1.88 6.03
C HIS A 11 -5.67 2.96 5.16
N TYR A 12 -6.94 2.76 4.84
CA TYR A 12 -7.71 3.75 4.12
C TYR A 12 -8.10 4.90 5.06
N LYS A 13 -7.37 6.01 4.97
CA LYS A 13 -7.67 7.29 5.63
C LYS A 13 -7.75 8.46 4.65
N GLY A 14 -8.48 9.51 5.03
CA GLY A 14 -8.62 10.74 4.27
C GLY A 14 -7.30 11.47 4.03
N TYR A 15 -7.32 12.41 3.08
CA TYR A 15 -6.26 13.41 2.93
C TYR A 15 -6.66 14.68 3.70
N PRO A 16 -5.71 15.50 4.18
CA PRO A 16 -4.25 15.43 3.94
C PRO A 16 -3.56 14.22 4.59
N TYR A 17 -2.36 13.90 4.11
CA TYR A 17 -1.59 12.76 4.62
C TYR A 17 -1.01 13.14 5.98
N VAL A 18 -1.42 12.42 7.03
CA VAL A 18 -0.87 12.58 8.38
C VAL A 18 -0.01 11.34 8.67
N PRO A 19 1.32 11.48 8.87
CA PRO A 19 2.22 10.33 9.06
C PRO A 19 1.85 9.44 10.25
N ASP A 20 1.44 10.06 11.37
CA ASP A 20 1.26 9.40 12.66
C ASP A 20 -0.20 9.13 13.01
N ASP A 21 -1.11 9.20 12.02
CA ASP A 21 -2.51 8.87 12.24
C ASP A 21 -2.77 7.36 12.35
N GLY A 22 -1.75 6.53 12.50
CA GLY A 22 -1.90 5.07 12.56
C GLY A 22 -2.25 4.41 11.23
N ARG A 23 -2.14 5.10 10.07
CA ARG A 23 -2.35 4.45 8.76
C ARG A 23 -1.33 3.35 8.40
N LYS A 24 -0.26 3.21 9.19
CA LYS A 24 0.79 2.20 9.00
C LYS A 24 0.78 1.13 10.11
N ASP A 25 -0.19 1.16 11.01
CA ASP A 25 -0.28 0.20 12.11
C ASP A 25 -0.51 -1.22 11.58
N LEU A 26 0.42 -2.13 11.86
CA LEU A 26 0.38 -3.52 11.38
C LEU A 26 -0.48 -4.43 12.26
N THR A 27 -0.85 -3.97 13.46
CA THR A 27 -1.65 -4.72 14.43
C THR A 27 -3.15 -4.55 14.21
N ALA A 28 -3.55 -3.67 13.29
CA ALA A 28 -4.94 -3.39 13.01
C ALA A 28 -5.66 -4.62 12.45
N GLY A 29 -6.75 -5.00 13.11
CA GLY A 29 -7.56 -6.17 12.76
C GLY A 29 -8.34 -6.03 11.45
N ASP A 30 -9.15 -7.06 11.19
CA ASP A 30 -9.86 -7.27 9.93
C ASP A 30 -10.93 -6.22 9.60
N ASN A 31 -11.35 -5.45 10.60
CA ASN A 31 -12.33 -4.38 10.45
C ASN A 31 -11.72 -3.08 9.87
N VAL A 32 -10.39 -3.02 9.71
CA VAL A 32 -9.69 -1.82 9.22
C VAL A 32 -9.43 -1.94 7.72
N PRO A 33 -10.04 -1.10 6.87
CA PRO A 33 -9.85 -1.19 5.42
C PRO A 33 -8.41 -0.83 5.01
N ARG A 34 -7.89 -1.53 4.00
CA ARG A 34 -6.59 -1.22 3.39
C ARG A 34 -6.78 -0.53 2.03
N VAL A 35 -5.73 0.17 1.60
CA VAL A 35 -5.71 0.84 0.29
C VAL A 35 -5.25 -0.15 -0.78
N LEU A 36 -5.99 -0.17 -1.89
CA LEU A 36 -5.67 -0.85 -3.14
C LEU A 36 -5.27 0.18 -4.22
N ARG A 37 -4.29 -0.14 -5.07
CA ARG A 37 -3.73 0.76 -6.11
C ARG A 37 -3.58 0.06 -7.46
N GLY A 38 -3.33 0.83 -8.53
CA GLY A 38 -2.91 0.30 -9.84
C GLY A 38 -4.05 0.04 -10.84
N GLY A 39 -5.29 -0.16 -10.38
CA GLY A 39 -6.43 -0.54 -11.22
C GLY A 39 -6.39 -2.02 -11.62
N SER A 40 -7.52 -2.57 -12.08
CA SER A 40 -7.65 -3.96 -12.52
C SER A 40 -8.25 -4.08 -13.92
N PHE A 41 -8.27 -5.28 -14.48
CA PHE A 41 -8.93 -5.60 -15.76
C PHE A 41 -10.45 -5.33 -15.76
N VAL A 42 -11.06 -5.12 -14.59
CA VAL A 42 -12.49 -4.83 -14.46
C VAL A 42 -12.80 -3.34 -14.64
N PHE A 43 -11.85 -2.45 -14.36
CA PHE A 43 -12.10 -1.01 -14.35
C PHE A 43 -11.57 -0.31 -15.61
N GLY A 44 -12.31 0.69 -16.09
CA GLY A 44 -11.86 1.55 -17.19
C GLY A 44 -10.66 2.43 -16.84
N ALA A 45 -10.04 3.03 -17.87
CA ALA A 45 -8.79 3.79 -17.75
C ALA A 45 -8.79 4.91 -16.69
N ALA A 46 -9.94 5.56 -16.46
CA ALA A 46 -10.09 6.61 -15.44
C ALA A 46 -9.82 6.12 -14.00
N ALA A 47 -9.95 4.81 -13.77
CA ALA A 47 -9.73 4.16 -12.49
C ALA A 47 -8.28 3.68 -12.32
N ALA A 48 -7.51 3.56 -13.41
CA ALA A 48 -6.11 3.16 -13.41
C ALA A 48 -5.13 4.34 -13.22
N ARG A 49 -5.60 5.48 -12.70
CA ARG A 49 -4.76 6.67 -12.47
C ARG A 49 -3.91 6.55 -11.21
N CYS A 50 -2.71 7.12 -11.23
CA CYS A 50 -1.77 7.13 -10.10
C CYS A 50 -2.36 7.58 -8.74
N PRO A 51 -3.17 8.66 -8.64
CA PRO A 51 -3.70 9.11 -7.35
C PRO A 51 -4.91 8.30 -6.87
N ARG A 52 -5.48 7.41 -7.69
CA ARG A 52 -6.68 6.65 -7.31
C ARG A 52 -6.36 5.72 -6.15
N ARG A 53 -7.24 5.72 -5.15
CA ARG A 53 -7.18 4.87 -3.96
C ARG A 53 -8.49 4.12 -3.85
N PHE A 54 -8.42 2.80 -3.89
CA PHE A 54 -9.57 1.94 -3.63
C PHE A 54 -9.54 1.51 -2.17
N ARG A 55 -10.73 1.37 -1.57
CA ARG A 55 -10.93 0.90 -0.20
C ARG A 55 -11.42 -0.52 -0.27
N SER A 56 -10.75 -1.45 0.42
CA SER A 56 -11.24 -2.81 0.57
C SER A 56 -10.93 -3.35 1.97
N GLY A 57 -11.84 -4.16 2.51
CA GLY A 57 -11.60 -4.89 3.75
C GLY A 57 -10.57 -6.02 3.51
N PRO A 58 -9.63 -6.26 4.44
CA PRO A 58 -8.54 -7.21 4.27
C PRO A 58 -9.01 -8.67 4.09
N ILE A 59 -10.24 -8.99 4.48
CA ILE A 59 -10.85 -10.32 4.31
C ILE A 59 -11.39 -10.59 2.90
N PHE A 60 -11.61 -9.55 2.09
CA PHE A 60 -12.15 -9.73 0.75
C PHE A 60 -11.08 -10.31 -0.19
N ARG A 61 -11.46 -11.38 -0.88
CA ARG A 61 -10.64 -12.11 -1.87
C ARG A 61 -11.38 -12.07 -3.20
N ILE A 62 -11.17 -11.00 -3.95
CA ILE A 62 -11.82 -10.79 -5.26
C ILE A 62 -10.80 -11.14 -6.35
N ASN A 63 -11.27 -11.70 -7.46
CA ASN A 63 -10.44 -12.22 -8.55
C ASN A 63 -9.62 -11.14 -9.30
N ASP A 64 -9.88 -9.86 -9.05
CA ASP A 64 -9.19 -8.72 -9.65
C ASP A 64 -8.21 -8.04 -8.68
N VAL A 65 -7.93 -8.67 -7.54
CA VAL A 65 -7.02 -8.19 -6.49
C VAL A 65 -5.80 -9.09 -6.37
N GLY A 66 -4.61 -8.48 -6.30
CA GLY A 66 -3.34 -9.16 -6.11
C GLY A 66 -2.41 -8.40 -5.17
N PHE A 67 -1.12 -8.73 -5.24
CA PHE A 67 -0.07 -8.10 -4.44
C PHE A 67 1.17 -7.85 -5.28
N ARG A 68 1.94 -6.83 -4.88
CA ARG A 68 3.29 -6.57 -5.37
C ARG A 68 4.21 -6.51 -4.17
N VAL A 69 5.33 -7.21 -4.25
CA VAL A 69 6.33 -7.23 -3.17
C VAL A 69 7.17 -5.94 -3.22
N ALA A 70 7.45 -5.39 -2.06
CA ALA A 70 8.40 -4.30 -1.88
C ALA A 70 9.41 -4.72 -0.80
N ALA A 71 10.70 -4.52 -1.07
CA ALA A 71 11.78 -4.78 -0.13
C ALA A 71 12.50 -3.47 0.18
N ALA A 72 12.97 -3.31 1.42
CA ALA A 72 13.85 -2.21 1.75
C ALA A 72 15.21 -2.43 1.05
N PRO A 73 15.87 -1.36 0.57
CA PRO A 73 17.24 -1.48 0.09
C PRO A 73 18.13 -2.00 1.22
N CYS A 74 19.03 -2.92 0.89
CA CYS A 74 20.12 -3.29 1.79
C CYS A 74 21.11 -2.12 1.79
N LEU A 75 21.04 -1.26 2.81
CA LEU A 75 22.01 -0.19 2.97
C LEU A 75 23.27 -0.79 3.63
N PRO A 76 24.48 -0.53 3.09
CA PRO A 76 25.71 -0.89 3.79
C PRO A 76 25.72 -0.19 5.16
N LEU A 77 26.18 -0.90 6.19
CA LEU A 77 26.34 -0.31 7.51
C LEU A 77 27.21 0.96 7.39
N PRO A 78 26.90 2.04 8.14
CA PRO A 78 27.80 3.18 8.21
C PRO A 78 29.17 2.66 8.63
N SER A 79 30.20 2.96 7.84
CA SER A 79 31.59 2.67 8.21
C SER A 79 31.83 3.22 9.61
N ALA A 80 32.38 2.40 10.51
CA ALA A 80 32.73 2.85 11.85
C ALA A 80 33.48 4.19 11.76
N PRO A 81 33.17 5.18 12.61
CA PRO A 81 33.92 6.43 12.61
C PRO A 81 35.40 6.09 12.81
N SER A 82 36.21 6.50 11.85
CA SER A 82 37.65 6.32 11.89
C SER A 82 38.25 7.40 12.80
N GLY A 83 38.66 7.04 14.01
CA GLY A 83 39.34 7.91 14.99
C GLY A 83 38.40 8.86 15.75
N LEU A 84 38.63 9.22 17.01
CA LEU A 84 39.82 9.19 17.89
C LEU A 84 39.47 8.61 19.26
#